data_AF-A0A1G1UZ54-F1
#
_entry.id   AF-A0A1G1UZ54-F1
#
_cell.length_a   1.000
_cell.length_b   1.000
_cell.length_c   1.000
_cell.angle_alpha   90.00
_cell.angle_beta   90.00
_cell.angle_gamma   90.00
#
_symmetry.space_group_name_H-M   'P 1'
#
loop_
_entity.id
_entity.type
_entity.pdbx_description
1 polymer ?
#
loop_
_entity_poly.entity_id
_entity_poly.type
_entity_poly.pdbx_seq_one_letter_code
_entity_poly.pdbx_strand_id
1 'polypeptide(L)'
;MLVDSGASLSVLHAKFGEKVGLDVKSGKKMQLKGATVGMGTQFIHEITMIIGGQSFNLEVGFSYDLDMPWGLLGQNGFFDKFRVCFDKAKSEFELTPKGK
;
A
#
# COMPACT_ATOMS: atom_id res chain seq x y z
N MET A 1 -6.07 -2.91 -6.40
CA MET A 1 -4.95 -3.09 -5.45
C MET A 1 -5.04 -4.49 -4.88
N LEU A 2 -3.91 -5.12 -4.57
CA LEU A 2 -3.88 -6.41 -3.87
C LEU A 2 -3.81 -6.18 -2.36
N VAL A 3 -4.46 -7.04 -1.57
CA VAL A 3 -4.30 -7.05 -0.12
C VAL A 3 -3.38 -8.22 0.22
N ASP A 4 -2.19 -7.93 0.73
CA ASP A 4 -1.11 -8.90 0.88
C ASP A 4 -0.49 -8.84 2.28
N SER A 5 -0.87 -9.77 3.15
CA SER A 5 -0.30 -9.88 4.49
C SER A 5 1.18 -10.28 4.48
N GLY A 6 1.69 -10.82 3.36
CA GLY A 6 3.11 -11.17 3.20
C GLY A 6 4.01 -9.96 2.97
N ALA A 7 3.45 -8.82 2.57
CA ALA A 7 4.20 -7.58 2.38
C ALA A 7 4.30 -6.78 3.67
N SER A 8 5.52 -6.40 4.07
CA SER A 8 5.72 -5.58 5.29
C SER A 8 5.20 -4.16 5.14
N LEU A 9 5.24 -3.58 3.93
CA LEU A 9 4.81 -2.21 3.63
C LEU A 9 3.79 -2.22 2.50
N SER A 10 2.84 -1.28 2.55
CA SER A 10 1.99 -0.97 1.40
C SER A 10 2.82 -0.26 0.33
N VAL A 11 2.67 -0.66 -0.93
CA VAL A 11 3.43 -0.07 -2.05
C VAL A 11 2.51 0.19 -3.23
N LEU A 12 2.52 1.42 -3.73
CA LEU A 12 1.78 1.87 -4.91
C LEU A 12 2.73 2.19 -6.06
N HIS A 13 2.22 2.09 -7.29
CA HIS A 13 2.95 2.60 -8.43
C HIS A 13 3.07 4.13 -8.30
N ALA A 14 4.29 4.65 -8.45
CA ALA A 14 4.60 6.08 -8.39
C ALA A 14 3.67 6.97 -9.23
N LYS A 15 3.19 6.49 -10.39
CA LYS A 15 2.23 7.20 -11.24
C LYS A 15 0.94 7.61 -10.50
N PHE A 16 0.51 6.86 -9.48
CA PHE A 16 -0.65 7.27 -8.68
C PHE A 16 -0.35 8.49 -7.82
N GLY A 17 0.83 8.53 -7.19
CA GLY A 17 1.29 9.68 -6.42
C GLY A 17 1.38 10.93 -7.30
N GLU A 18 2.03 10.81 -8.46
CA GLU A 18 2.17 11.92 -9.41
C GLU A 18 0.81 12.45 -9.89
N LYS A 19 -0.16 11.55 -10.16
CA LYS A 19 -1.52 11.93 -10.58
C LYS A 19 -2.29 12.73 -9.53
N VAL A 20 -1.98 12.56 -8.25
CA VAL A 20 -2.60 13.32 -7.16
C VAL A 20 -1.75 14.52 -6.71
N GLY A 21 -0.70 14.86 -7.46
CA GLY A 21 0.15 16.02 -7.19
C GLY A 21 1.24 15.77 -6.13
N LEU A 22 1.49 14.52 -5.75
CA LEU A 22 2.58 14.17 -4.84
C LEU A 22 3.92 14.21 -5.58
N ASP A 23 4.91 14.93 -5.03
CA ASP A 23 6.30 14.75 -5.43
C ASP A 23 6.82 13.43 -4.86
N VAL A 24 6.67 12.35 -5.64
CA VAL A 24 7.06 11.00 -5.23
C VAL A 24 8.52 10.93 -4.81
N LYS A 25 9.43 11.61 -5.51
CA LYS A 25 10.88 11.49 -5.25
C LYS A 25 11.33 12.22 -4.00
N SER A 26 10.51 13.11 -3.43
CA SER A 26 10.78 13.77 -2.15
C SER A 26 10.68 12.85 -0.93
N GLY A 27 10.06 11.67 -1.10
CA GLY A 27 9.88 10.69 -0.02
C GLY A 27 11.17 10.03 0.43
N LYS A 28 11.11 9.35 1.57
CA LYS A 28 12.26 8.61 2.10
C LYS A 28 12.59 7.43 1.20
N LYS A 29 13.74 7.48 0.53
CA LYS A 29 14.21 6.42 -0.37
C LYS A 29 14.55 5.14 0.42
N MET A 30 14.01 4.00 -0.02
CA MET A 30 14.26 2.67 0.56
C MET A 30 14.38 1.62 -0.55
N GLN A 31 15.09 0.53 -0.30
CA GLN A 31 15.07 -0.62 -1.20
C GLN A 31 13.71 -1.33 -1.16
N LEU A 32 13.28 -1.82 -2.31
CA LEU A 32 12.10 -2.66 -2.48
C LEU A 32 12.54 -4.02 -3.01
N LYS A 33 12.01 -5.11 -2.43
CA LYS A 33 12.26 -6.49 -2.85
C LYS A 33 10.96 -7.28 -2.79
N GLY A 34 10.81 -8.28 -3.67
CA GLY A 34 9.65 -9.17 -3.70
C GLY A 34 8.43 -8.66 -4.48
N ALA A 35 8.38 -7.36 -4.79
CA ALA A 35 7.31 -6.75 -5.60
C ALA A 35 7.82 -6.18 -6.94
N THR A 36 9.06 -6.49 -7.31
CA THR A 36 9.79 -5.98 -8.49
C THR A 36 10.65 -7.09 -9.09
N VAL A 37 11.01 -6.99 -10.37
CA VAL A 37 12.04 -7.86 -10.96
C VAL A 37 13.39 -7.49 -10.33
N GLY A 38 13.83 -8.31 -9.37
CA GLY A 38 15.08 -8.07 -8.64
C GLY A 38 14.93 -7.03 -7.52
N MET A 39 15.88 -6.10 -7.43
CA MET A 39 15.88 -5.03 -6.43
C MET A 39 15.36 -3.74 -7.04
N GLY A 40 14.27 -3.20 -6.49
CA GLY A 40 13.72 -1.91 -6.85
C GLY A 40 14.01 -0.83 -5.81
N THR A 41 13.57 0.39 -6.12
CA THR A 41 13.55 1.54 -5.22
C THR A 41 12.12 1.94 -4.93
N GLN A 42 11.83 2.27 -3.67
CA GLN A 42 10.58 2.93 -3.28
C GLN A 42 10.86 4.23 -2.52
N PHE A 43 9.91 5.14 -2.57
CA PHE A 43 9.91 6.40 -1.85
C PHE A 43 8.75 6.40 -0.87
N ILE A 44 9.06 6.41 0.41
CA ILE A 44 8.06 6.31 1.48
C ILE A 44 7.46 7.69 1.77
N HIS A 45 6.13 7.73 1.86
CA HIS A 45 5.33 8.91 2.18
C HIS A 45 4.24 8.56 3.19
N GLU A 46 3.88 9.51 4.04
CA GLU A 46 2.61 9.46 4.77
C GLU A 46 1.52 10.09 3.90
N ILE A 47 0.47 9.33 3.60
CA ILE A 47 -0.67 9.79 2.79
C ILE A 47 -1.98 9.54 3.51
N THR A 48 -2.99 10.35 3.20
CA THR A 48 -4.37 10.05 3.59
C THR A 48 -5.04 9.23 2.49
N MET A 49 -5.51 8.04 2.83
CA MET A 49 -6.29 7.17 1.96
C MET A 49 -7.75 7.11 2.43
N ILE A 50 -8.70 7.19 1.49
CA ILE A 50 -10.13 7.01 1.78
C ILE A 50 -10.49 5.55 1.50
N ILE A 51 -10.89 4.82 2.55
CA ILE A 51 -11.24 3.40 2.50
C ILE A 51 -12.63 3.25 3.14
N GLY A 52 -13.59 2.71 2.38
CA GLY A 52 -14.98 2.55 2.89
C GLY A 52 -15.64 3.87 3.32
N GLY A 53 -15.25 5.00 2.70
CA GLY A 53 -15.76 6.33 3.05
C GLY A 53 -15.10 6.99 4.27
N GLN A 54 -14.11 6.36 4.89
CA GLN A 54 -13.37 6.89 6.03
C GLN A 54 -11.91 7.20 5.65
N SER A 55 -11.34 8.22 6.26
CA SER A 55 -9.96 8.67 6.01
C SER A 55 -8.97 8.03 6.98
N PHE A 56 -7.87 7.50 6.46
CA PHE A 56 -6.79 6.89 7.22
C PHE A 56 -5.45 7.44 6.78
N ASN A 57 -4.62 7.85 7.75
CA ASN A 57 -3.21 8.16 7.47
C ASN A 57 -2.40 6.86 7.48
N LEU A 58 -1.71 6.61 6.38
CA LEU A 58 -0.95 5.39 6.12
C LEU A 58 0.44 5.76 5.61
N GLU A 59 1.45 5.03 6.08
CA GLU A 59 2.76 5.03 5.45
C GLU A 59 2.73 4.13 4.21
N VAL A 60 3.06 4.68 3.04
CA VAL A 60 2.99 3.99 1.75
C VAL A 60 4.26 4.26 0.94
N GLY A 61 4.84 3.20 0.40
CA GLY A 61 5.92 3.29 -0.58
C GLY A 61 5.38 3.57 -1.98
N PHE A 62 6.05 4.45 -2.72
CA PHE A 62 5.79 4.68 -4.14
C PHE A 62 6.99 4.23 -4.96
N SER A 63 6.78 3.39 -5.96
CA SER A 63 7.87 2.88 -6.79
C SER A 63 7.53 2.95 -8.28
N TYR A 64 8.54 3.27 -9.09
CA TYR A 64 8.48 3.17 -10.56
C TYR A 64 8.83 1.76 -11.05
N ASP A 65 9.40 0.93 -10.17
CA ASP A 65 9.96 -0.38 -10.48
C ASP A 65 8.95 -1.52 -10.19
N LEU A 66 7.71 -1.19 -9.80
CA LEU A 66 6.68 -2.19 -9.53
C LEU A 66 6.28 -2.93 -10.81
N ASP A 67 6.32 -4.26 -10.74
CA ASP A 67 5.89 -5.13 -11.84
C ASP A 67 4.36 -5.14 -12.00
N MET A 68 3.63 -4.68 -10.96
CA MET A 68 2.17 -4.65 -10.93
C MET A 68 1.62 -3.24 -11.09
N PRO A 69 0.62 -3.02 -11.96
CA PRO A 69 0.13 -1.68 -12.30
C PRO A 69 -0.67 -0.98 -11.20
N TRP A 70 -1.14 -1.69 -10.17
CA TRP A 70 -2.09 -1.14 -9.18
C TRP A 70 -1.53 -0.98 -7.77
N GLY A 71 -0.46 -1.70 -7.41
CA GLY A 71 0.10 -1.74 -6.06
C GLY A 71 -0.57 -2.74 -5.11
N LEU A 72 0.00 -2.85 -3.91
CA LEU A 72 -0.38 -3.77 -2.84
C LEU A 72 -0.52 -3.05 -1.49
N LEU A 73 -1.34 -3.62 -0.61
CA LEU A 73 -1.57 -3.16 0.77
C LEU A 73 -0.95 -4.18 1.72
N GLY A 74 0.06 -3.73 2.47
CA GLY A 74 0.87 -4.55 3.35
C GLY A 74 0.63 -4.26 4.82
N GLN A 75 1.40 -4.92 5.68
CA GLN A 75 1.22 -4.92 7.12
C GLN A 75 1.23 -3.52 7.72
N ASN A 76 2.32 -2.78 7.49
CA ASN A 76 2.45 -1.40 7.95
C ASN A 76 1.46 -0.49 7.24
N GLY A 77 0.76 0.31 8.04
CA GLY A 77 -0.32 1.15 7.55
C GLY A 77 -1.61 0.35 7.39
N PHE A 78 -1.76 -0.51 6.38
CA PHE A 78 -3.08 -1.09 6.09
C PHE A 78 -3.54 -2.12 7.12
N PHE A 79 -2.82 -3.23 7.34
CA PHE A 79 -3.23 -4.20 8.35
C PHE A 79 -3.05 -3.66 9.79
N ASP A 80 -2.25 -2.63 10.01
CA ASP A 80 -2.20 -1.91 11.28
C ASP A 80 -3.52 -1.21 11.60
N LYS A 81 -4.23 -0.69 10.58
CA LYS A 81 -5.50 0.02 10.76
C LYS A 81 -6.73 -0.87 10.64
N PHE A 82 -6.61 -2.04 10.00
CA PHE A 82 -7.75 -2.94 9.77
C PHE A 82 -7.46 -4.36 10.25
N ARG A 83 -8.47 -4.98 10.87
CA ARG A 83 -8.57 -6.43 10.87
C ARG A 83 -9.10 -6.86 9.50
N VAL A 84 -8.33 -7.66 8.79
CA VAL A 84 -8.66 -8.19 7.46
C VAL A 84 -9.01 -9.67 7.61
N CYS A 85 -10.19 -10.07 7.15
CA CYS A 85 -10.62 -11.47 7.15
C CYS A 85 -10.95 -11.90 5.72
N PHE A 86 -10.29 -12.94 5.21
CA PHE A 86 -10.58 -13.49 3.88
C PHE A 86 -11.47 -14.73 4.00
N ASP A 87 -12.60 -14.74 3.31
CA ASP A 87 -13.50 -15.88 3.18
C ASP A 87 -13.49 -16.38 1.74
N LYS A 88 -12.66 -17.41 1.48
CA LYS A 88 -12.51 -17.99 0.14
C LYS A 88 -13.78 -18.68 -0.33
N ALA A 89 -14.53 -19.32 0.57
CA ALA A 89 -15.75 -20.04 0.20
C ALA A 89 -16.82 -19.07 -0.33
N LYS A 90 -16.89 -17.88 0.26
CA LYS A 90 -17.76 -16.79 -0.21
C LYS A 90 -17.16 -15.93 -1.31
N SER A 91 -15.86 -16.06 -1.57
CA SER A 91 -15.10 -15.15 -2.44
C SER A 91 -15.19 -13.69 -1.99
N GLU A 92 -15.16 -13.49 -0.67
CA GLU A 92 -15.32 -12.20 -0.02
C GLU A 92 -14.15 -11.93 0.94
N PHE A 93 -14.00 -10.67 1.33
CA PHE A 93 -13.17 -10.31 2.46
C PHE A 93 -13.82 -9.17 3.24
N GLU A 94 -13.57 -9.15 4.54
CA GLU A 94 -14.09 -8.14 5.45
C GLU A 94 -12.95 -7.26 5.96
N LEU A 95 -13.21 -5.96 6.03
CA LEU A 95 -12.36 -4.98 6.68
C LEU A 95 -13.10 -4.45 7.91
N THR A 96 -12.53 -4.66 9.09
CA THR A 96 -12.98 -4.02 10.32
C THR A 96 -11.92 -3.02 10.77
N PRO A 97 -12.22 -1.70 10.81
CA PRO A 97 -11.29 -0.73 11.39
C PRO A 97 -10.94 -1.12 12.83
N LYS A 98 -9.66 -1.11 13.17
CA LYS A 98 -9.21 -1.20 14.55
C LYS A 98 -9.51 0.16 15.20
N GLY A 99 -10.06 0.16 16.41
CA GLY A 99 -10.28 1.38 17.18
C GLY A 99 -8.99 2.19 17.33
N LYS A 100 -9.12 3.52 17.51
CA LYS A 100 -7.98 4.42 17.75
C LYS A 100 -7.11 3.94 18.90
#